data_AF-A0A6A2XAQ8-F1
#
_entry.id   AF-A0A6A2XAQ8-F1
#
_cell.length_a   1.000
_cell.length_b   1.000
_cell.length_c   1.000
_cell.angle_alpha   90.00
_cell.angle_beta   90.00
_cell.angle_gamma   90.00
#
_symmetry.space_group_name_H-M   'P 1'
#
loop_
_entity.id
_entity.type
_entity.pdbx_description
1 polymer ?
#
loop_
_entity_poly.entity_id
_entity_poly.type
_entity_poly.pdbx_seq_one_letter_code
_entity_poly.pdbx_strand_id
1 'polypeptide(L)'
;MKRDWNSCLNNKVGFKGFTVSKAAQGKVAKFPFHGQPTELRHGSVVIAAITCCTNTSNPSVILGAGLVAKKACELGLQVKPWIKTSLAPGSGVVTKFLLQSGLQEYLNKQGYNIVGYGCTTCIGNSGDLDESVATVISENDIITSVVLYGNQNFEGRVHALTRANYLVYPPLVVAYALAGTK
;
A
#
# COMPACT_ATOMS: atom_id res chain seq x y z
N MET A 1 -11.22 -7.74 6.87
CA MET A 1 -10.83 -7.34 5.50
C MET A 1 -11.24 -8.38 4.47
N LYS A 2 -10.64 -9.58 4.45
CA LYS A 2 -10.94 -10.65 3.46
C LYS A 2 -12.45 -10.95 3.22
N ARG A 3 -13.26 -11.10 4.28
CA ARG A 3 -14.71 -11.37 4.14
C ARG A 3 -15.45 -10.21 3.45
N ASP A 4 -15.24 -8.98 3.90
CA ASP A 4 -15.86 -7.77 3.33
C ASP A 4 -15.40 -7.57 1.88
N TRP A 5 -14.10 -7.76 1.58
CA TRP A 5 -13.56 -7.75 0.23
C TRP A 5 -14.28 -8.73 -0.72
N ASN A 6 -14.45 -9.98 -0.29
CA ASN A 6 -15.13 -11.00 -1.11
C ASN A 6 -16.60 -10.62 -1.38
N SER A 7 -17.26 -9.96 -0.43
CA SER A 7 -18.59 -9.40 -0.65
C SER A 7 -18.56 -8.23 -1.65
N CYS A 8 -17.59 -7.32 -1.52
CA CYS A 8 -17.43 -6.17 -2.43
C CYS A 8 -17.21 -6.59 -3.89
N LEU A 9 -16.54 -7.71 -4.16
CA LEU A 9 -16.42 -8.22 -5.53
C LEU A 9 -17.78 -8.54 -6.16
N ASN A 10 -18.75 -9.02 -5.38
CA ASN A 10 -20.07 -9.42 -5.86
C ASN A 10 -21.09 -8.26 -5.90
N ASN A 11 -20.98 -7.31 -4.97
CA ASN A 11 -21.96 -6.25 -4.80
C ASN A 11 -22.04 -5.32 -6.02
N LYS A 12 -23.23 -4.74 -6.25
CA LYS A 12 -23.47 -3.71 -7.27
C LYS A 12 -22.51 -2.54 -7.09
N VAL A 13 -22.11 -1.91 -8.21
CA VAL A 13 -21.18 -0.78 -8.22
C VAL A 13 -21.62 0.28 -7.20
N GLY A 14 -20.70 0.65 -6.31
CA GLY A 14 -20.89 1.64 -5.26
C GLY A 14 -19.78 1.56 -4.23
N PHE A 15 -19.94 2.25 -3.08
CA PHE A 15 -18.90 2.32 -2.04
C PHE A 15 -18.38 0.96 -1.55
N LYS A 16 -19.19 -0.08 -1.63
CA LYS A 16 -18.86 -1.45 -1.21
C LYS A 16 -19.14 -2.47 -2.31
N GLY A 17 -18.96 -2.11 -3.57
CA GLY A 17 -19.24 -3.04 -4.67
C GLY A 17 -18.56 -2.71 -5.98
N PHE A 18 -18.06 -3.75 -6.64
CA PHE A 18 -17.33 -3.66 -7.89
C PHE A 18 -17.98 -4.41 -9.06
N THR A 19 -19.00 -5.25 -8.79
CA THR A 19 -19.72 -6.04 -9.80
C THR A 19 -18.81 -6.91 -10.67
N VAL A 20 -17.87 -7.62 -10.04
CA VAL A 20 -17.02 -8.61 -10.71
C VAL A 20 -17.78 -9.93 -10.83
N SER A 21 -17.92 -10.44 -12.07
CA SER A 21 -18.56 -11.73 -12.32
C SER A 21 -17.84 -12.86 -11.56
N LYS A 22 -18.57 -13.87 -11.09
CA LYS A 22 -17.99 -15.00 -10.35
C LYS A 22 -16.84 -15.68 -11.10
N ALA A 23 -16.94 -15.77 -12.43
CA ALA A 23 -15.89 -16.33 -13.27
C ALA A 23 -14.60 -15.49 -13.27
N ALA A 24 -14.73 -14.15 -13.16
CA ALA A 24 -13.58 -13.24 -13.15
C ALA A 24 -12.96 -13.03 -11.75
N GLN A 25 -13.65 -13.37 -10.66
CA GLN A 25 -13.13 -13.15 -9.30
C GLN A 25 -11.81 -13.88 -9.00
N GLY A 26 -11.57 -15.01 -9.66
CA GLY A 26 -10.33 -15.77 -9.56
C GLY A 26 -9.22 -15.33 -10.52
N LYS A 27 -9.42 -14.24 -11.29
CA LYS A 27 -8.49 -13.82 -12.34
C LYS A 27 -7.09 -13.55 -11.80
N VAL A 28 -6.10 -14.04 -12.54
CA VAL A 28 -4.68 -13.90 -12.27
C VAL A 28 -4.05 -13.26 -13.49
N ALA A 29 -3.51 -12.06 -13.32
CA ALA A 29 -2.80 -11.35 -14.37
C ALA A 29 -1.29 -11.53 -14.15
N LYS A 30 -0.64 -12.31 -15.02
CA LYS A 30 0.79 -12.59 -14.95
C LYS A 30 1.55 -11.60 -15.80
N PHE A 31 2.70 -11.13 -15.31
CA PHE A 31 3.55 -10.19 -16.02
C PHE A 31 5.00 -10.27 -15.52
N PRO A 32 6.00 -9.94 -16.34
CA PRO A 32 7.38 -9.79 -15.88
C PRO A 32 7.55 -8.45 -15.16
N PHE A 33 7.98 -8.47 -13.91
CA PHE A 33 8.39 -7.28 -13.16
C PHE A 33 9.92 -7.26 -13.07
N HIS A 34 10.57 -6.37 -13.80
CA HIS A 34 12.04 -6.31 -13.93
C HIS A 34 12.70 -7.69 -14.18
N GLY A 35 12.12 -8.48 -15.07
CA GLY A 35 12.62 -9.82 -15.43
C GLY A 35 12.18 -10.95 -14.50
N GLN A 36 11.46 -10.66 -13.41
CA GLN A 36 10.95 -11.68 -12.48
C GLN A 36 9.46 -12.00 -12.77
N PRO A 37 9.08 -13.29 -12.85
CA PRO A 37 7.69 -13.68 -13.03
C PRO A 37 6.85 -13.22 -11.84
N THR A 38 5.83 -12.40 -12.11
CA THR A 38 4.96 -11.83 -11.08
C THR A 38 3.49 -12.03 -11.46
N GLU A 39 2.61 -12.05 -10.45
CA GLU A 39 1.17 -12.09 -10.66
C GLU A 39 0.44 -11.04 -9.81
N LEU A 40 -0.57 -10.40 -10.40
CA LEU A 40 -1.58 -9.63 -9.70
C LEU A 40 -2.92 -10.36 -9.73
N ARG A 41 -3.68 -10.15 -8.66
CA ARG A 41 -5.05 -10.64 -8.50
C ARG A 41 -5.91 -9.49 -8.02
N HIS A 42 -7.22 -9.71 -8.05
CA HIS A 42 -8.15 -8.79 -7.41
C HIS A 42 -7.75 -8.56 -5.94
N GLY A 43 -7.44 -7.30 -5.64
CA GLY A 43 -7.00 -6.79 -4.36
C GLY A 43 -5.53 -7.08 -4.05
N SER A 44 -4.69 -7.29 -5.05
CA SER A 44 -3.26 -7.08 -4.84
C SER A 44 -3.02 -5.65 -4.34
N VAL A 45 -2.15 -5.51 -3.35
CA VAL A 45 -1.66 -4.19 -2.93
C VAL A 45 -0.65 -3.72 -3.96
N VAL A 46 -0.78 -2.48 -4.42
CA VAL A 46 0.16 -1.85 -5.37
C VAL A 46 0.76 -0.56 -4.85
N ILE A 47 0.12 0.08 -3.86
CA ILE A 47 0.66 1.22 -3.13
C ILE A 47 0.48 0.95 -1.63
N ALA A 48 1.55 1.18 -0.87
CA ALA A 48 1.53 1.11 0.58
C ALA A 48 2.21 2.35 1.18
N ALA A 49 1.42 3.30 1.66
CA ALA A 49 1.93 4.63 1.98
C ALA A 49 1.66 5.02 3.44
N ILE A 50 2.72 5.38 4.18
CA ILE A 50 2.61 5.98 5.52
C ILE A 50 2.67 7.50 5.35
N THR A 51 1.50 8.15 5.31
CA THR A 51 1.39 9.55 4.85
C THR A 51 0.27 10.34 5.56
N CYS A 52 0.56 11.06 6.63
CA CYS A 52 -0.49 11.86 7.28
C CYS A 52 0.06 13.01 8.11
N CYS A 53 -0.38 14.25 7.85
CA CYS A 53 -0.02 15.40 8.66
C CYS A 53 -0.68 15.38 10.07
N THR A 54 -1.89 14.82 10.18
CA THR A 54 -2.64 14.81 11.44
C THR A 54 -2.11 13.80 12.45
N ASN A 55 -1.51 12.70 11.96
CA ASN A 55 -1.42 11.48 12.77
C ASN A 55 -0.05 10.79 12.69
N THR A 56 0.85 11.18 11.76
CA THR A 56 2.29 10.83 11.87
C THR A 56 2.97 11.50 13.07
N SER A 57 2.31 12.50 13.67
CA SER A 57 2.70 13.16 14.91
C SER A 57 2.66 12.24 16.13
N ASN A 58 1.95 11.10 16.06
CA ASN A 58 1.88 10.13 17.15
C ASN A 58 3.09 9.16 17.05
N PRO A 59 4.10 9.26 17.95
CA PRO A 59 5.29 8.44 17.85
C PRO A 59 4.98 6.94 17.98
N SER A 60 3.97 6.58 18.79
CA SER A 60 3.63 5.19 19.09
C SER A 60 3.31 4.37 17.83
N VAL A 61 2.55 4.96 16.90
CA VAL A 61 2.13 4.24 15.69
C VAL A 61 3.24 4.16 14.64
N ILE A 62 4.10 5.18 14.55
CA ILE A 62 5.23 5.20 13.62
C ILE A 62 6.36 4.28 14.10
N LEU A 63 6.69 4.33 15.40
CA LEU A 63 7.60 3.38 16.02
C LEU A 63 7.06 1.95 15.91
N GLY A 64 5.75 1.75 16.08
CA GLY A 64 5.10 0.47 15.83
C GLY A 64 5.32 -0.07 14.41
N ALA A 65 5.24 0.79 13.39
CA ALA A 65 5.55 0.39 12.01
C ALA A 65 7.03 0.00 11.85
N GLY A 66 7.93 0.78 12.46
CA GLY A 66 9.35 0.45 12.51
C GLY A 66 9.64 -0.90 13.18
N LEU A 67 8.95 -1.21 14.28
CA LEU A 67 9.07 -2.50 14.97
C LEU A 67 8.55 -3.66 14.12
N VAL A 68 7.44 -3.48 13.40
CA VAL A 68 6.94 -4.49 12.43
C VAL A 68 7.95 -4.70 11.30
N ALA A 69 8.50 -3.62 10.73
CA ALA A 69 9.53 -3.71 9.69
C ALA A 69 10.79 -4.41 10.20
N LYS A 70 11.22 -4.09 11.42
CA LYS A 70 12.34 -4.78 12.08
C LYS A 70 12.08 -6.27 12.21
N LYS A 71 10.90 -6.65 12.73
CA LYS A 71 10.57 -8.07 12.89
C LYS A 71 10.47 -8.79 11.55
N ALA A 72 9.95 -8.15 10.52
CA ALA A 72 9.91 -8.69 9.17
C ALA A 72 11.32 -8.96 8.62
N CYS A 73 12.24 -8.00 8.76
CA CYS A 73 13.64 -8.18 8.37
C CYS A 73 14.32 -9.34 9.13
N GLU A 74 14.12 -9.43 10.45
CA GLU A 74 14.64 -10.54 11.28
C GLU A 74 14.13 -11.92 10.84
N LEU A 75 12.91 -11.96 10.27
CA LEU A 75 12.29 -13.17 9.74
C LEU A 75 12.62 -13.41 8.26
N GLY A 76 13.47 -12.59 7.64
CA GLY A 76 13.80 -12.68 6.21
C GLY A 76 12.64 -12.31 5.27
N LEU A 77 11.59 -11.64 5.78
CA LEU A 77 10.47 -11.19 4.98
C LEU A 77 10.79 -9.87 4.29
N GLN A 78 10.31 -9.73 3.06
CA GLN A 78 10.47 -8.54 2.25
C GLN A 78 9.14 -8.15 1.61
N VAL A 79 8.90 -6.85 1.51
CA VAL A 79 7.77 -6.30 0.75
C VAL A 79 7.87 -6.77 -0.70
N LYS A 80 6.70 -7.04 -1.30
CA LYS A 80 6.64 -7.48 -2.69
C LYS A 80 7.18 -6.38 -3.63
N PRO A 81 8.00 -6.74 -4.63
CA PRO A 81 8.82 -5.76 -5.35
C PRO A 81 8.01 -4.79 -6.23
N TRP A 82 6.79 -5.16 -6.65
CA TRP A 82 5.89 -4.31 -7.44
C TRP A 82 5.16 -3.24 -6.60
N ILE A 83 5.26 -3.29 -5.28
CA ILE A 83 4.52 -2.39 -4.39
C ILE A 83 5.29 -1.09 -4.25
N LYS A 84 4.62 0.01 -4.59
CA LYS A 84 5.14 1.36 -4.35
C LYS A 84 4.96 1.72 -2.88
N THR A 85 6.03 1.58 -2.11
CA THR A 85 6.10 1.97 -0.70
C THR A 85 6.55 3.41 -0.54
N SER A 86 6.01 4.13 0.44
CA SER A 86 6.46 5.48 0.77
C SER A 86 6.26 5.84 2.23
N LEU A 87 7.20 6.62 2.77
CA LEU A 87 7.07 7.29 4.07
C LEU A 87 7.12 8.80 3.86
N ALA A 88 6.03 9.49 4.18
CA ALA A 88 5.93 10.93 4.09
C ALA A 88 5.52 11.51 5.47
N PRO A 89 6.49 11.83 6.34
CA PRO A 89 6.19 12.37 7.65
C PRO A 89 5.64 13.80 7.57
N GLY A 90 4.78 14.17 8.52
CA GLY A 90 4.30 15.55 8.65
C GLY A 90 5.36 16.54 9.16
N SER A 91 6.41 16.05 9.83
CA SER A 91 7.50 16.88 10.35
C SER A 91 8.82 16.10 10.47
N GLY A 92 9.93 16.83 10.54
CA GLY A 92 11.26 16.25 10.76
C GLY A 92 11.45 15.59 12.14
N VAL A 93 10.55 15.85 13.11
CA VAL A 93 10.59 15.20 14.43
C VAL A 93 10.42 13.69 14.31
N VAL A 94 9.58 13.26 13.36
CA VAL A 94 9.34 11.84 13.07
C VAL A 94 10.62 11.15 12.61
N THR A 95 11.31 11.76 11.67
CA THR A 95 12.61 11.29 11.18
C THR A 95 13.61 11.20 12.33
N LYS A 96 13.65 12.20 13.22
CA LYS A 96 14.59 12.22 14.34
C LYS A 96 14.39 11.04 15.28
N PHE A 97 13.17 10.74 15.72
CA PHE A 97 12.95 9.60 16.61
C PHE A 97 13.11 8.24 15.90
N LEU A 98 12.83 8.15 14.59
CA LEU A 98 13.05 6.93 13.81
C LEU A 98 14.55 6.63 13.63
N LEU A 99 15.37 7.65 13.43
CA LEU A 99 16.82 7.52 13.37
C LEU A 99 17.41 7.18 14.75
N GLN A 100 16.99 7.88 15.80
CA GLN A 100 17.48 7.63 17.17
C GLN A 100 17.12 6.23 17.69
N SER A 101 15.96 5.70 17.30
CA SER A 101 15.56 4.33 17.65
C SER A 101 16.21 3.25 16.77
N GLY A 102 16.93 3.64 15.70
CA GLY A 102 17.48 2.72 14.70
C GLY A 102 16.42 2.05 13.82
N LEU A 103 15.15 2.44 13.91
CA LEU A 103 14.05 1.80 13.18
C LEU A 103 13.94 2.26 11.72
N GLN A 104 14.46 3.44 11.39
CA GLN A 104 14.47 3.94 10.01
C GLN A 104 15.19 2.97 9.06
N GLU A 105 16.27 2.33 9.49
CA GLU A 105 17.00 1.37 8.67
C GLU A 105 16.11 0.21 8.21
N TYR A 106 15.29 -0.33 9.11
CA TYR A 106 14.39 -1.44 8.80
C TYR A 106 13.23 -1.00 7.91
N LEU A 107 12.71 0.22 8.12
CA LEU A 107 11.72 0.81 7.21
C LEU A 107 12.29 0.96 5.79
N ASN A 108 13.52 1.47 5.66
CA ASN A 108 14.21 1.60 4.37
C ASN A 108 14.40 0.25 3.67
N LYS A 109 14.80 -0.81 4.41
CA LYS A 109 14.91 -2.17 3.87
C LYS A 109 13.60 -2.70 3.30
N GLN A 110 12.46 -2.31 3.88
CA GLN A 110 11.12 -2.64 3.40
C GLN A 110 10.59 -1.62 2.36
N GLY A 111 11.43 -0.70 1.87
CA GLY A 111 11.09 0.28 0.84
C GLY A 111 10.43 1.58 1.35
N TYR A 112 10.21 1.73 2.65
CA TYR A 112 9.61 2.93 3.28
C TYR A 112 10.66 4.02 3.51
N ASN A 113 11.32 4.42 2.42
CA ASN A 113 12.22 5.58 2.43
C ASN A 113 11.42 6.87 2.62
N ILE A 114 12.04 7.85 3.28
CA ILE A 114 11.45 9.18 3.40
C ILE A 114 11.45 9.84 2.02
N VAL A 115 10.28 10.02 1.44
CA VAL A 115 10.11 10.61 0.09
C VAL A 115 9.86 12.12 0.13
N GLY A 116 9.60 12.66 1.31
CA GLY A 116 9.37 14.09 1.52
C GLY A 116 8.57 14.37 2.78
N TYR A 117 8.44 15.66 3.11
CA TYR A 117 7.64 16.14 4.24
C TYR A 117 6.42 16.88 3.69
N GLY A 118 5.24 16.27 3.78
CA GLY A 118 4.02 16.86 3.23
C GLY A 118 2.94 15.83 2.93
N CYS A 119 1.87 16.27 2.27
CA CYS A 119 0.66 15.48 2.08
C CYS A 119 0.80 14.28 1.14
N THR A 120 1.67 14.37 0.11
CA THR A 120 1.98 13.29 -0.86
C THR A 120 0.76 12.42 -1.26
N THR A 121 0.81 11.11 -1.03
CA THR A 121 -0.25 10.14 -1.37
C THR A 121 -1.59 10.46 -0.68
N CYS A 122 -1.60 11.16 0.46
CA CYS A 122 -2.83 11.51 1.17
C CYS A 122 -3.74 12.46 0.37
N ILE A 123 -3.17 13.25 -0.56
CA ILE A 123 -3.93 14.15 -1.44
C ILE A 123 -4.00 13.65 -2.90
N GLY A 124 -3.56 12.42 -3.16
CA GLY A 124 -3.49 11.86 -4.51
C GLY A 124 -2.16 12.07 -5.25
N ASN A 125 -1.19 12.75 -4.63
CA ASN A 125 0.18 12.84 -5.16
C ASN A 125 0.95 11.55 -4.83
N SER A 126 0.43 10.42 -5.30
CA SER A 126 1.03 9.09 -5.20
C SER A 126 2.09 8.85 -6.28
N GLY A 127 2.05 9.63 -7.37
CA GLY A 127 2.93 9.49 -8.54
C GLY A 127 2.73 8.17 -9.28
N ASP A 128 3.46 7.97 -10.37
CA ASP A 128 3.21 6.82 -11.26
C ASP A 128 3.60 5.47 -10.65
N LEU A 129 2.82 4.44 -10.96
CA LEU A 129 3.26 3.05 -10.78
C LEU A 129 4.28 2.70 -11.86
N ASP A 130 5.06 1.65 -11.62
CA ASP A 130 5.90 1.07 -12.67
C ASP A 130 5.05 0.72 -13.90
N GLU A 131 5.58 0.96 -15.10
CA GLU A 131 4.86 0.79 -16.35
C GLU A 131 4.31 -0.64 -16.51
N SER A 132 5.09 -1.66 -16.10
CA SER A 132 4.65 -3.05 -16.19
C SER A 132 3.46 -3.34 -15.28
N VAL A 133 3.42 -2.71 -14.10
CA VAL A 133 2.31 -2.79 -13.14
C VAL A 133 1.10 -2.03 -13.67
N ALA A 134 1.30 -0.83 -14.22
CA ALA A 134 0.22 -0.02 -14.78
C ALA A 134 -0.48 -0.70 -15.96
N THR A 135 0.31 -1.26 -16.87
CA THR A 135 -0.16 -1.99 -18.06
C THR A 135 -0.94 -3.23 -17.66
N VAL A 136 -0.38 -4.08 -16.78
CA VAL A 136 -1.07 -5.32 -16.39
C VAL A 136 -2.39 -5.05 -15.68
N ILE A 137 -2.50 -3.99 -14.87
CA ILE A 137 -3.75 -3.59 -14.21
C ILE A 137 -4.81 -3.21 -15.24
N SER A 138 -4.43 -2.36 -16.19
CA SER A 138 -5.33 -1.76 -17.18
C SER A 138 -5.82 -2.79 -18.20
N GLU A 139 -4.91 -3.60 -18.75
CA GLU A 139 -5.25 -4.63 -19.75
C GLU A 139 -6.10 -5.77 -19.19
N ASN A 140 -5.96 -6.03 -17.89
CA ASN A 140 -6.63 -7.16 -17.24
C ASN A 140 -7.82 -6.76 -16.37
N ASP A 141 -8.19 -5.47 -16.29
CA ASP A 141 -9.24 -4.96 -15.41
C ASP A 141 -9.11 -5.50 -13.97
N ILE A 142 -7.88 -5.52 -13.45
CA ILE A 142 -7.62 -6.00 -12.09
C ILE A 142 -7.90 -4.88 -11.10
N ILE A 143 -8.92 -5.08 -10.27
CA ILE A 143 -9.19 -4.20 -9.11
C ILE A 143 -8.04 -4.32 -8.11
N THR A 144 -7.06 -3.43 -8.19
CA THR A 144 -5.95 -3.35 -7.23
C THR A 144 -6.30 -2.46 -6.05
N SER A 145 -5.46 -2.53 -5.02
CA SER A 145 -5.68 -1.84 -3.77
C SER A 145 -4.52 -0.97 -3.31
N VAL A 146 -4.88 0.11 -2.61
CA VAL A 146 -3.96 0.92 -1.81
C VAL A 146 -4.24 0.66 -0.34
N VAL A 147 -3.18 0.50 0.44
CA VAL A 147 -3.22 0.61 1.89
C VAL A 147 -2.47 1.87 2.29
N LEU A 148 -3.14 2.79 2.97
CA LEU A 148 -2.50 4.04 3.37
C LEU A 148 -2.89 4.43 4.78
N TYR A 149 -1.94 5.06 5.46
CA TYR A 149 -2.25 5.81 6.67
C TYR A 149 -2.52 7.26 6.28
N GLY A 150 -3.79 7.61 6.11
CA GLY A 150 -4.27 8.94 5.71
C GLY A 150 -5.68 9.18 6.25
N ASN A 151 -6.41 10.15 5.66
CA ASN A 151 -7.76 10.52 6.12
C ASN A 151 -8.87 10.31 5.07
N GLN A 152 -8.53 10.14 3.79
CA GLN A 152 -9.48 9.97 2.70
C GLN A 152 -9.05 8.83 1.78
N ASN A 153 -10.03 8.10 1.25
CA ASN A 153 -9.82 6.90 0.44
C ASN A 153 -10.82 6.77 -0.71
N PHE A 154 -11.32 7.89 -1.24
CA PHE A 154 -12.23 7.88 -2.37
C PHE A 154 -11.58 7.24 -3.61
N GLU A 155 -12.38 6.51 -4.40
CA GLU A 155 -11.96 5.96 -5.69
C GLU A 155 -11.46 7.08 -6.61
N GLY A 156 -10.36 6.83 -7.33
CA GLY A 156 -9.72 7.81 -8.22
C GLY A 156 -8.96 8.94 -7.52
N ARG A 157 -9.19 9.21 -6.22
CA ARG A 157 -8.47 10.28 -5.50
C ARG A 157 -7.06 9.88 -5.09
N VAL A 158 -6.84 8.64 -4.66
CA VAL A 158 -5.53 8.19 -4.16
C VAL A 158 -4.56 7.89 -5.29
N HIS A 159 -5.01 7.12 -6.28
CA HIS A 159 -4.30 6.84 -7.53
C HIS A 159 -5.32 6.39 -8.59
N ALA A 160 -5.09 6.75 -9.87
CA ALA A 160 -6.05 6.49 -10.96
C ALA A 160 -6.28 5.00 -11.22
N LEU A 161 -5.23 4.18 -11.10
CA LEU A 161 -5.27 2.73 -11.35
C LEU A 161 -5.74 1.89 -10.16
N THR A 162 -6.21 2.51 -9.08
CA THR A 162 -6.61 1.81 -7.86
C THR A 162 -8.05 2.12 -7.51
N ARG A 163 -8.86 1.05 -7.43
CA ARG A 163 -10.30 1.14 -7.17
C ARG A 163 -10.66 0.83 -5.72
N ALA A 164 -9.76 0.20 -4.96
CA ALA A 164 -9.97 -0.16 -3.56
C ALA A 164 -8.92 0.49 -2.65
N ASN A 165 -9.32 1.45 -1.82
CA ASN A 165 -8.37 2.19 -0.96
C ASN A 165 -8.73 1.99 0.51
N TYR A 166 -7.77 1.56 1.34
CA TYR A 166 -7.98 1.23 2.74
C TYR A 166 -7.16 2.12 3.67
N LEU A 167 -7.86 2.84 4.55
CA LEU A 167 -7.24 3.59 5.64
C LEU A 167 -6.90 2.64 6.78
N VAL A 168 -5.61 2.49 7.09
CA VAL A 168 -5.13 1.60 8.15
C VAL A 168 -3.98 2.25 8.93
N TYR A 169 -3.75 1.81 10.16
CA TYR A 169 -2.63 2.29 10.96
C TYR A 169 -1.27 1.91 10.35
N PRO A 170 -0.20 2.70 10.58
CA PRO A 170 1.13 2.47 10.00
C PRO A 170 1.66 1.03 10.13
N PRO A 171 1.53 0.33 11.27
CA PRO A 171 1.98 -1.07 11.37
C PRO A 171 1.24 -2.01 10.39
N LEU A 172 -0.05 -1.75 10.15
CA LEU A 172 -0.84 -2.51 9.19
C LEU A 172 -0.49 -2.16 7.74
N VAL A 173 -0.09 -0.90 7.45
CA VAL A 173 0.43 -0.54 6.12
C VAL A 173 1.62 -1.44 5.76
N VAL A 174 2.57 -1.60 6.69
CA VAL A 174 3.73 -2.49 6.52
C VAL A 174 3.29 -3.95 6.39
N ALA A 175 2.38 -4.43 7.25
CA ALA A 175 1.91 -5.82 7.21
C ALA A 175 1.22 -6.18 5.88
N TYR A 176 0.38 -5.29 5.34
CA TYR A 176 -0.29 -5.52 4.06
C TYR A 176 0.66 -5.44 2.87
N ALA A 177 1.69 -4.59 2.93
CA ALA A 177 2.74 -4.56 1.92
C ALA A 177 3.55 -5.86 1.89
N LEU A 178 3.88 -6.42 3.06
CA LEU A 178 4.53 -7.73 3.19
C LEU A 178 3.65 -8.87 2.63
N ALA A 179 2.36 -8.85 2.95
CA ALA A 179 1.40 -9.83 2.45
C ALA A 179 1.17 -9.71 0.94
N GLY A 180 1.29 -8.51 0.38
CA GLY A 180 1.01 -8.20 -1.03
C GLY A 180 -0.47 -8.19 -1.40
N THR A 181 -1.36 -8.28 -0.40
CA THR A 181 -2.81 -8.28 -0.57
C THR A 181 -3.47 -7.78 0.70
N LYS A 182 -4.56 -6.99 0.56
CA LYS A 182 -5.55 -6.65 1.60
C LYS A 182 -6.16 -7.84 2.35
#